data_AF-A0A3M1CS87-F1
#
_entry.id   AF-A0A3M1CS87-F1
#
_cell.length_a   1.000
_cell.length_b   1.000
_cell.length_c   1.000
_cell.angle_alpha   90.00
_cell.angle_beta   90.00
_cell.angle_gamma   90.00
#
_symmetry.space_group_name_H-M   'P 1'
#
loop_
_entity.id
_entity.type
_entity.pdbx_description
1 polymer ?
#
loop_
_entity_poly.entity_id
_entity_poly.type
_entity_poly.pdbx_seq_one_letter_code
_entity_poly.pdbx_strand_id
1 'polypeptide(L)'
;MKTVAKVLVVLFLFASIGCGHRPRPSDLVKADNLFRNQAEVKRAKEAAPAIYKKAMRYYRLAEEAYEDGEDEECLHYSMMASITFSTAIEQAKKLEAEKRQVAAEKRAQQARKMIHEQQARLGDYQKRIKRMEQILALQKQLEQQKAKSKAEKERIAREMEKARQEAEAAKRAAAERLAAERAKAEQLKKEKEAAEAMAVARSKIQMAESLDAGRYDSMNMNSARTYLKQA
;
A
#
# COMPACT_ATOMS: atom_id res chain seq x y z
N MET A 1 -12.13 111.88 47.01
CA MET A 1 -12.39 111.66 45.57
C MET A 1 -11.62 110.45 44.99
N LYS A 2 -11.60 109.29 45.66
CA LYS A 2 -10.88 108.08 45.19
C LYS A 2 -11.79 106.87 44.94
N THR A 3 -13.08 106.99 45.24
CA THR A 3 -14.08 105.92 45.12
C THR A 3 -14.83 105.93 43.79
N VAL A 4 -14.92 107.07 43.11
CA VAL A 4 -15.65 107.21 41.83
C VAL A 4 -14.88 106.56 40.66
N ALA A 5 -13.54 106.56 40.71
CA ALA A 5 -12.71 105.96 39.65
C ALA A 5 -12.73 104.42 39.62
N LYS A 6 -13.07 103.74 40.73
CA LYS A 6 -13.12 102.27 40.78
C LYS A 6 -14.43 101.68 40.22
N VAL A 7 -15.52 102.44 40.26
CA VAL A 7 -16.83 101.97 39.74
C VAL A 7 -16.85 102.00 38.20
N LEU A 8 -16.10 102.91 37.58
CA LEU A 8 -16.06 103.08 36.12
C LEU A 8 -15.21 102.02 35.38
N VAL A 9 -14.26 101.37 36.06
CA VAL A 9 -13.44 100.30 35.47
C VAL A 9 -14.16 98.95 35.45
N VAL A 10 -15.07 98.69 36.39
CA VAL A 10 -15.84 97.43 36.44
C VAL A 10 -16.96 97.39 35.39
N LEU A 11 -17.48 98.55 34.98
CA LEU A 11 -18.55 98.64 33.98
C LEU A 11 -18.06 98.46 32.52
N PHE A 12 -16.77 98.66 32.24
CA PHE A 12 -16.19 98.42 30.90
C PHE A 12 -15.83 96.95 30.64
N LEU A 13 -15.73 96.12 31.68
CA LEU A 13 -15.40 94.68 31.58
C LEU A 13 -16.60 93.79 31.23
N PHE A 14 -17.83 94.30 31.31
CA PHE A 14 -19.04 93.56 30.91
C PHE A 14 -19.48 93.83 29.47
N ALA A 15 -18.93 94.85 28.79
CA ALA A 15 -19.25 95.14 27.39
C ALA A 15 -18.53 94.23 26.39
N SER A 16 -17.58 93.39 26.83
CA SER A 16 -16.86 92.42 26.00
C SER A 16 -17.35 90.97 26.13
N ILE A 17 -18.45 90.72 26.87
CA ILE A 17 -19.00 89.36 27.11
C ILE A 17 -20.15 89.03 26.12
N GLY A 18 -20.28 89.79 25.03
CA GLY A 18 -21.46 89.75 24.15
C GLY A 18 -21.30 89.08 22.79
N CYS A 19 -20.15 88.51 22.44
CA CYS A 19 -20.02 87.61 21.29
C CYS A 19 -19.96 86.17 21.79
N GLY A 20 -21.03 85.73 22.45
CA GLY A 20 -21.19 84.31 22.77
C GLY A 20 -21.09 83.53 21.47
N HIS A 21 -20.08 82.67 21.36
CA HIS A 21 -19.92 81.80 20.20
C HIS A 21 -21.28 81.19 19.89
N ARG A 22 -21.73 81.38 18.65
CA ARG A 22 -22.95 80.78 18.14
C ARG A 22 -22.90 79.27 18.45
N PRO A 23 -24.02 78.59 18.75
CA PRO A 23 -23.98 77.14 18.86
C PRO A 23 -23.53 76.52 17.53
N ARG A 24 -22.59 75.56 17.57
CA ARG A 24 -22.16 74.81 16.38
C ARG A 24 -23.37 74.11 15.74
N PRO A 25 -23.55 74.19 14.41
CA PRO A 25 -24.64 73.52 13.73
C PRO A 25 -24.50 72.00 13.87
N SER A 26 -25.63 71.30 13.93
CA SER A 26 -25.63 69.86 14.23
C SER A 26 -24.90 69.01 13.17
N ASP A 27 -24.88 69.45 11.90
CA ASP A 27 -24.17 68.75 10.83
C ASP A 27 -22.65 68.92 10.91
N LEU A 28 -22.15 70.07 11.35
CA LEU A 28 -20.73 70.24 11.68
C LEU A 28 -20.35 69.35 12.86
N VAL A 29 -21.19 69.25 13.89
CA VAL A 29 -20.96 68.31 15.02
C VAL A 29 -20.94 66.85 14.58
N LYS A 30 -21.79 66.45 13.61
CA LYS A 30 -21.73 65.11 13.02
C LYS A 30 -20.40 64.88 12.30
N ALA A 31 -19.96 65.85 11.50
CA ALA A 31 -18.66 65.78 10.82
C ALA A 31 -17.51 65.69 11.84
N ASP A 32 -17.50 66.53 12.88
CA ASP A 32 -16.53 66.48 13.98
C ASP A 32 -16.43 65.07 14.57
N ASN A 33 -17.58 64.46 14.90
CA ASN A 33 -17.62 63.13 15.52
C ASN A 33 -17.03 62.05 14.61
N LEU A 34 -17.24 62.16 13.30
CA LEU A 34 -16.62 61.27 12.31
C LEU A 34 -15.10 61.44 12.28
N PHE A 35 -14.60 62.68 12.26
CA PHE A 35 -13.15 62.95 12.23
C PHE A 35 -12.45 62.73 13.60
N ARG A 36 -13.20 62.71 14.71
CA ARG A 36 -12.67 62.35 16.04
C ARG A 36 -12.36 60.86 16.16
N ASN A 37 -12.99 60.00 15.36
CA ASN A 37 -12.72 58.57 15.37
C ASN A 37 -11.40 58.25 14.65
N GLN A 38 -10.30 58.29 15.40
CA GLN A 38 -8.94 58.08 14.88
C GLN A 38 -8.77 56.75 14.15
N ALA A 39 -9.50 55.70 14.56
CA ALA A 39 -9.45 54.40 13.90
C ALA A 39 -10.05 54.47 12.49
N GLU A 40 -11.21 55.13 12.34
CA GLU A 40 -11.86 55.32 11.03
C GLU A 40 -11.08 56.29 10.14
N VAL A 41 -10.53 57.36 10.72
CA VAL A 41 -9.65 58.29 9.99
C VAL A 41 -8.45 57.55 9.41
N LYS A 42 -7.79 56.71 10.21
CA LYS A 42 -6.65 55.92 9.74
C LYS A 42 -7.06 54.97 8.61
N ARG A 43 -8.17 54.24 8.77
CA ARG A 43 -8.70 53.33 7.73
C ARG A 43 -9.05 54.06 6.44
N ALA A 44 -9.78 55.16 6.52
CA ALA A 44 -10.18 55.98 5.38
C ALA A 44 -8.96 56.57 4.66
N LYS A 45 -7.97 57.07 5.41
CA LYS A 45 -6.73 57.62 4.87
C LYS A 45 -5.88 56.59 4.13
N GLU A 46 -5.80 55.36 4.66
CA GLU A 46 -5.02 54.28 4.04
C GLU A 46 -5.73 53.67 2.83
N ALA A 47 -7.05 53.45 2.90
CA ALA A 47 -7.79 52.79 1.85
C ALA A 47 -8.21 53.72 0.70
N ALA A 48 -8.60 54.96 1.01
CA ALA A 48 -9.14 55.91 0.05
C ALA A 48 -8.55 57.32 0.24
N PRO A 49 -7.22 57.49 0.08
CA PRO A 49 -6.51 58.72 0.43
C PRO A 49 -7.03 59.96 -0.33
N ALA A 50 -7.42 59.82 -1.59
CA ALA A 50 -7.95 60.93 -2.39
C ALA A 50 -9.33 61.40 -1.88
N ILE A 51 -10.22 60.47 -1.55
CA ILE A 51 -11.56 60.77 -1.04
C ILE A 51 -11.46 61.34 0.37
N TYR A 52 -10.61 60.76 1.22
CA TYR A 52 -10.34 61.30 2.56
C TYR A 52 -9.79 62.73 2.51
N LYS A 53 -8.83 63.03 1.62
CA LYS A 53 -8.32 64.40 1.43
C LYS A 53 -9.43 65.37 1.01
N LYS A 54 -10.34 64.94 0.14
CA LYS A 54 -11.50 65.75 -0.29
C LYS A 54 -12.46 66.00 0.88
N ALA A 55 -12.73 64.97 1.69
CA ALA A 55 -13.57 65.10 2.89
C ALA A 55 -12.97 66.09 3.90
N MET A 56 -11.65 65.98 4.16
CA MET A 56 -10.91 66.92 5.03
C MET A 56 -10.95 68.36 4.50
N ARG A 57 -10.90 68.54 3.18
CA ARG A 57 -11.00 69.87 2.57
C ARG A 57 -12.38 70.48 2.83
N TYR A 58 -13.46 69.73 2.61
CA TYR A 58 -14.82 70.21 2.92
C TYR A 58 -15.01 70.48 4.40
N TYR A 59 -14.43 69.65 5.27
CA TYR A 59 -14.50 69.87 6.70
C TYR A 59 -13.86 71.21 7.11
N ARG A 60 -12.68 71.54 6.56
CA ARG A 60 -12.03 72.85 6.80
C ARG A 60 -12.86 74.01 6.28
N LEU A 61 -13.41 73.91 5.06
CA LEU A 61 -14.31 74.93 4.51
C LEU A 61 -15.56 75.13 5.38
N ALA A 62 -16.06 74.06 6.02
CA ALA A 62 -17.19 74.15 6.94
C ALA A 62 -16.82 74.83 8.27
N GLU A 63 -15.60 74.63 8.77
CA GLU A 63 -15.06 75.35 9.93
C GLU A 63 -14.85 76.83 9.62
N GLU A 64 -14.27 77.17 8.45
CA GLU A 64 -14.07 78.54 7.97
C GLU A 64 -15.43 79.28 7.84
N ALA A 65 -16.41 78.69 7.13
CA ALA A 65 -17.74 79.28 6.98
C ALA A 65 -18.46 79.47 8.33
N TYR A 66 -18.24 78.58 9.30
CA TYR A 66 -18.80 78.74 10.64
C TYR A 66 -18.18 79.92 11.40
N GLU A 67 -16.86 80.12 11.27
CA GLU A 67 -16.16 81.25 11.88
C GLU A 67 -16.57 82.59 11.26
N ASP A 68 -16.85 82.60 9.95
CA ASP A 68 -17.32 83.78 9.20
C ASP A 68 -18.83 84.07 9.39
N GLY A 69 -19.58 83.14 10.00
CA GLY A 69 -21.02 83.28 10.23
C GLY A 69 -21.91 82.94 9.02
N GLU A 70 -21.34 82.27 8.02
CA GLU A 70 -21.98 81.79 6.79
C GLU A 70 -22.67 80.43 7.02
N ASP A 71 -23.93 80.47 7.49
CA ASP A 71 -24.64 79.26 7.92
C ASP A 71 -24.95 78.28 6.80
N GLU A 72 -25.35 78.78 5.62
CA GLU A 72 -25.76 77.95 4.49
C GLU A 72 -24.55 77.20 3.92
N GLU A 73 -23.42 77.90 3.79
CA GLU A 73 -22.13 77.36 3.38
C GLU A 73 -21.61 76.36 4.40
N CYS A 74 -21.67 76.68 5.71
CA CYS A 74 -21.30 75.76 6.77
C CYS A 74 -22.12 74.45 6.72
N LEU A 75 -23.44 74.57 6.55
CA LEU A 75 -24.33 73.42 6.40
C LEU A 75 -23.98 72.59 5.15
N HIS A 76 -23.77 73.25 4.02
CA HIS A 76 -23.41 72.60 2.76
C HIS A 76 -22.09 71.83 2.88
N TYR A 77 -21.04 72.49 3.36
CA TYR A 77 -19.70 71.89 3.47
C TYR A 77 -19.63 70.80 4.53
N SER A 78 -20.32 70.95 5.67
CA SER A 78 -20.36 69.91 6.71
C SER A 78 -21.06 68.63 6.23
N MET A 79 -22.14 68.77 5.45
CA MET A 79 -22.81 67.64 4.80
C MET A 79 -21.88 66.97 3.77
N MET A 80 -21.22 67.75 2.91
CA MET A 80 -20.28 67.23 1.92
C MET A 80 -19.09 66.53 2.56
N ALA A 81 -18.56 67.05 3.66
CA ALA A 81 -17.50 66.44 4.45
C ALA A 81 -17.94 65.08 5.00
N SER A 82 -19.12 65.03 5.62
CA SER A 82 -19.70 63.82 6.21
C SER A 82 -19.91 62.73 5.16
N ILE A 83 -20.58 63.04 4.05
CA ILE A 83 -20.85 62.09 2.95
C ILE A 83 -19.54 61.57 2.36
N THR A 84 -18.59 62.46 2.09
CA THR A 84 -17.31 62.09 1.46
C THR A 84 -16.47 61.23 2.42
N PHE A 85 -16.48 61.53 3.72
CA PHE A 85 -15.78 60.72 4.72
C PHE A 85 -16.42 59.34 4.90
N SER A 86 -17.75 59.26 5.00
CA SER A 86 -18.47 57.98 5.04
C SER A 86 -18.18 57.13 3.80
N THR A 87 -18.11 57.75 2.61
CA THR A 87 -17.71 57.05 1.37
C THR A 87 -16.31 56.46 1.47
N ALA A 88 -15.36 57.21 2.04
CA ALA A 88 -13.99 56.71 2.26
C ALA A 88 -13.96 55.53 3.25
N ILE A 89 -14.78 55.56 4.31
CA ILE A 89 -14.92 54.44 5.25
C ILE A 89 -15.48 53.20 4.56
N GLU A 90 -16.54 53.34 3.75
CA GLU A 90 -17.14 52.20 3.06
C GLU A 90 -16.17 51.56 2.05
N GLN A 91 -15.36 52.37 1.36
CA GLN A 91 -14.27 51.84 0.53
C GLN A 91 -13.22 51.08 1.35
N ALA A 92 -12.89 51.57 2.55
CA ALA A 92 -11.99 50.86 3.45
C ALA A 92 -12.55 49.50 3.88
N LYS A 93 -13.83 49.44 4.25
CA LYS A 93 -14.51 48.18 4.60
C LYS A 93 -14.54 47.19 3.44
N LYS A 94 -14.83 47.67 2.23
CA LYS A 94 -14.83 46.84 1.02
C LYS A 94 -13.45 46.23 0.77
N LEU A 95 -12.40 47.05 0.83
CA LEU A 95 -11.03 46.59 0.60
C LEU A 95 -10.55 45.61 1.68
N GLU A 96 -10.95 45.80 2.94
CA GLU A 96 -10.71 44.82 4.00
C GLU A 96 -11.44 43.49 3.74
N ALA A 97 -12.69 43.54 3.29
CA ALA A 97 -13.46 42.35 2.95
C ALA A 97 -12.82 41.58 1.77
N GLU A 98 -12.42 42.29 0.71
CA GLU A 98 -11.70 41.71 -0.42
C GLU A 98 -10.39 41.05 0.02
N LYS A 99 -9.59 41.72 0.87
CA LYS A 99 -8.36 41.13 1.44
C LYS A 99 -8.65 39.84 2.22
N ARG A 100 -9.72 39.81 3.00
CA ARG A 100 -10.12 38.60 3.75
C ARG A 100 -10.57 37.48 2.82
N GLN A 101 -11.31 37.79 1.76
CA GLN A 101 -11.72 36.83 0.74
C GLN A 101 -10.51 36.23 0.03
N VAL A 102 -9.58 37.05 -0.46
CA VAL A 102 -8.35 36.58 -1.12
C VAL A 102 -7.51 35.70 -0.17
N ALA A 103 -7.38 36.09 1.10
CA ALA A 103 -6.68 35.27 2.09
C ALA A 103 -7.39 33.93 2.35
N ALA A 104 -8.72 33.92 2.40
CA ALA A 104 -9.51 32.70 2.56
C ALA A 104 -9.41 31.79 1.33
N GLU A 105 -9.48 32.34 0.12
CA GLU A 105 -9.30 31.61 -1.13
C GLU A 105 -7.91 30.97 -1.21
N LYS A 106 -6.86 31.71 -0.84
CA LYS A 106 -5.49 31.17 -0.79
C LYS A 106 -5.38 29.98 0.17
N ARG A 107 -6.00 30.07 1.36
CA ARG A 107 -6.04 28.96 2.32
C ARG A 107 -6.84 27.78 1.77
N ALA A 108 -7.97 28.02 1.12
CA ALA A 108 -8.78 26.98 0.50
C ALA A 108 -8.02 26.27 -0.63
N GLN A 109 -7.27 27.00 -1.47
CA GLN A 109 -6.42 26.44 -2.50
C GLN A 109 -5.29 25.58 -1.91
N GLN A 110 -4.64 26.04 -0.84
CA GLN A 110 -3.62 25.25 -0.12
C GLN A 110 -4.22 23.97 0.47
N ALA A 111 -5.39 24.05 1.10
CA ALA A 111 -6.09 22.89 1.63
C ALA A 111 -6.45 21.87 0.54
N ARG A 112 -6.95 22.32 -0.62
CA ARG A 112 -7.23 21.45 -1.77
C ARG A 112 -5.98 20.74 -2.28
N LYS A 113 -4.84 21.43 -2.36
CA LYS A 113 -3.55 20.80 -2.74
C LYS A 113 -3.16 19.70 -1.75
N MET A 114 -3.24 19.96 -0.45
CA MET A 114 -2.94 18.96 0.58
C MET A 114 -3.88 17.75 0.50
N ILE A 115 -5.18 17.96 0.25
CA ILE A 115 -6.14 16.87 0.07
C ILE A 115 -5.76 16.01 -1.14
N HIS A 116 -5.42 16.63 -2.28
CA HIS A 116 -4.98 15.88 -3.46
C HIS A 116 -3.69 15.09 -3.21
N GLU A 117 -2.72 15.67 -2.51
CA GLU A 117 -1.49 14.95 -2.13
C GLU A 117 -1.78 13.77 -1.20
N GLN A 118 -2.67 13.93 -0.22
CA GLN A 118 -3.08 12.84 0.65
C GLN A 118 -3.83 11.74 -0.10
N GLN A 119 -4.73 12.10 -1.02
CA GLN A 119 -5.42 11.13 -1.88
C GLN A 119 -4.44 10.35 -2.76
N ALA A 120 -3.44 11.03 -3.35
CA ALA A 120 -2.39 10.38 -4.12
C ALA A 120 -1.59 9.38 -3.27
N ARG A 121 -1.18 9.78 -2.05
CA ARG A 121 -0.50 8.90 -1.10
C ARG A 121 -1.35 7.69 -0.71
N LEU A 122 -2.65 7.88 -0.46
CA LEU A 122 -3.58 6.78 -0.17
C LEU A 122 -3.68 5.81 -1.36
N GLY A 123 -3.74 6.32 -2.59
CA GLY A 123 -3.71 5.50 -3.80
C GLY A 123 -2.43 4.68 -3.92
N ASP A 124 -1.28 5.26 -3.60
CA ASP A 124 0.00 4.55 -3.62
C ASP A 124 0.10 3.49 -2.51
N TYR A 125 -0.40 3.78 -1.30
CA TYR A 125 -0.48 2.79 -0.24
C TYR A 125 -1.40 1.63 -0.62
N GLN A 126 -2.56 1.90 -1.22
CA GLN A 126 -3.46 0.83 -1.70
C GLN A 126 -2.80 -0.05 -2.77
N LYS A 127 -2.05 0.54 -3.71
CA LYS A 127 -1.28 -0.24 -4.70
C LYS A 127 -0.22 -1.11 -4.01
N ARG A 128 0.47 -0.59 -3.01
CA ARG A 128 1.48 -1.34 -2.24
C ARG A 128 0.87 -2.48 -1.44
N ILE A 129 -0.28 -2.25 -0.80
CA ILE A 129 -1.04 -3.29 -0.08
C ILE A 129 -1.42 -4.41 -1.04
N LYS A 130 -2.03 -4.10 -2.19
CA LYS A 130 -2.40 -5.10 -3.20
C LYS A 130 -1.20 -5.91 -3.69
N ARG A 131 -0.04 -5.27 -3.91
CA ARG A 131 1.20 -5.97 -4.28
C ARG A 131 1.68 -6.91 -3.17
N MET A 132 1.63 -6.48 -1.91
CA MET A 132 2.00 -7.35 -0.78
C MET A 132 1.06 -8.54 -0.63
N GLU A 133 -0.25 -8.34 -0.79
CA GLU A 133 -1.25 -9.42 -0.77
C GLU A 133 -0.97 -10.45 -1.88
N GLN A 134 -0.64 -10.00 -3.08
CA GLN A 134 -0.23 -10.88 -4.19
C GLN A 134 1.05 -11.67 -3.85
N ILE A 135 2.05 -11.03 -3.26
CA ILE A 135 3.29 -11.69 -2.84
C ILE A 135 3.00 -12.78 -1.80
N LEU A 136 2.17 -12.48 -0.79
CA LEU A 136 1.78 -13.45 0.24
C LEU A 136 1.00 -14.63 -0.36
N ALA A 137 0.11 -14.36 -1.31
CA ALA A 137 -0.63 -15.42 -2.01
C ALA A 137 0.32 -16.33 -2.81
N LEU A 138 1.29 -15.76 -3.54
CA LEU A 138 2.30 -16.51 -4.28
C LEU A 138 3.21 -17.32 -3.35
N GLN A 139 3.63 -16.75 -2.21
CA GLN A 139 4.42 -17.46 -1.20
C GLN A 139 3.67 -18.68 -0.68
N LYS A 140 2.38 -18.54 -0.34
CA LYS A 140 1.53 -19.65 0.11
C LYS A 140 1.40 -20.73 -0.97
N GLN A 141 1.20 -20.35 -2.23
CA GLN A 141 1.15 -21.30 -3.34
C GLN A 141 2.49 -22.05 -3.51
N LEU A 142 3.60 -21.35 -3.40
CA LEU A 142 4.94 -21.93 -3.53
C LEU A 142 5.26 -22.89 -2.37
N GLU A 143 4.83 -22.58 -1.14
CA GLU A 143 4.92 -23.50 -0.01
C GLU A 143 4.07 -24.76 -0.21
N GLN A 144 2.83 -24.61 -0.70
CA GLN A 144 1.98 -25.76 -1.03
C GLN A 144 2.58 -26.63 -2.12
N GLN A 145 3.17 -26.02 -3.18
CA GLN A 145 3.87 -26.76 -4.23
C GLN A 145 5.10 -27.48 -3.70
N LYS A 146 5.90 -26.85 -2.82
CA LYS A 146 7.03 -27.51 -2.15
C LYS A 146 6.59 -28.70 -1.32
N ALA A 147 5.50 -28.56 -0.55
CA ALA A 147 4.95 -29.66 0.24
C ALA A 147 4.48 -30.82 -0.64
N LYS A 148 3.74 -30.53 -1.73
CA LYS A 148 3.31 -31.54 -2.71
C LYS A 148 4.50 -32.24 -3.36
N SER A 149 5.50 -31.48 -3.79
CA SER A 149 6.71 -32.03 -4.42
C SER A 149 7.51 -32.92 -3.46
N LYS A 150 7.61 -32.55 -2.17
CA LYS A 150 8.23 -33.42 -1.15
C LYS A 150 7.46 -34.72 -0.98
N ALA A 151 6.14 -34.65 -0.82
CA ALA A 151 5.29 -35.84 -0.68
C ALA A 151 5.36 -36.76 -1.90
N GLU A 152 5.41 -36.19 -3.11
CA GLU A 152 5.54 -36.96 -4.35
C GLU A 152 6.92 -37.62 -4.48
N LYS A 153 8.00 -36.91 -4.14
CA LYS A 153 9.35 -37.50 -4.09
C LYS A 153 9.43 -38.65 -3.09
N GLU A 154 8.83 -38.50 -1.91
CA GLU A 154 8.76 -39.58 -0.92
C GLU A 154 7.95 -40.78 -1.43
N ARG A 155 6.84 -40.54 -2.15
CA ARG A 155 6.06 -41.62 -2.77
C ARG A 155 6.86 -42.38 -3.81
N ILE A 156 7.52 -41.66 -4.72
CA ILE A 156 8.38 -42.24 -5.77
C ILE A 156 9.54 -43.01 -5.13
N ALA A 157 10.19 -42.48 -4.08
CA ALA A 157 11.26 -43.18 -3.38
C ALA A 157 10.79 -44.51 -2.79
N ARG A 158 9.61 -44.54 -2.15
CA ARG A 158 9.01 -45.77 -1.62
C ARG A 158 8.63 -46.76 -2.72
N GLU A 159 8.07 -46.30 -3.83
CA GLU A 159 7.75 -47.15 -4.98
C GLU A 159 9.03 -47.76 -5.59
N MET A 160 10.10 -46.97 -5.73
CA MET A 160 11.39 -47.43 -6.21
C MET A 160 12.04 -48.45 -5.27
N GLU A 161 11.92 -48.26 -3.96
CA GLU A 161 12.45 -49.20 -2.96
C GLU A 161 11.67 -50.52 -2.96
N LYS A 162 10.34 -50.48 -3.06
CA LYS A 162 9.52 -51.67 -3.26
C LYS A 162 9.89 -52.41 -4.54
N ALA A 163 10.02 -51.71 -5.66
CA ALA A 163 10.43 -52.31 -6.94
C ALA A 163 11.82 -52.96 -6.85
N ARG A 164 12.76 -52.36 -6.11
CA ARG A 164 14.08 -52.97 -5.86
C ARG A 164 13.98 -54.24 -5.03
N GLN A 165 13.19 -54.23 -3.96
CA GLN A 165 12.97 -55.41 -3.11
C GLN A 165 12.31 -56.56 -3.90
N GLU A 166 11.30 -56.24 -4.71
CA GLU A 166 10.64 -57.22 -5.60
C GLU A 166 11.60 -57.78 -6.64
N ALA A 167 12.42 -56.93 -7.27
CA ALA A 167 13.44 -57.37 -8.23
C ALA A 167 14.53 -58.23 -7.56
N GLU A 168 14.94 -57.91 -6.34
CA GLU A 168 15.91 -58.71 -5.60
C GLU A 168 15.32 -60.05 -5.17
N ALA A 169 14.08 -60.07 -4.68
CA ALA A 169 13.35 -61.29 -4.37
C ALA A 169 13.18 -62.18 -5.62
N ALA A 170 12.84 -61.60 -6.77
CA ALA A 170 12.75 -62.31 -8.04
C ALA A 170 14.12 -62.88 -8.48
N LYS A 171 15.21 -62.13 -8.29
CA LYS A 171 16.59 -62.63 -8.54
C LYS A 171 16.95 -63.80 -7.63
N ARG A 172 16.62 -63.72 -6.34
CA ARG A 172 16.85 -64.81 -5.38
C ARG A 172 16.03 -66.05 -5.75
N ALA A 173 14.74 -65.89 -6.05
CA ALA A 173 13.89 -66.98 -6.50
C ALA A 173 14.38 -67.61 -7.82
N ALA A 174 14.85 -66.80 -8.78
CA ALA A 174 15.46 -67.29 -10.00
C ALA A 174 16.75 -68.07 -9.73
N ALA A 175 17.62 -67.57 -8.85
CA ALA A 175 18.84 -68.25 -8.44
C ALA A 175 18.57 -69.57 -7.71
N GLU A 176 17.57 -69.62 -6.83
CA GLU A 176 17.12 -70.85 -6.15
C GLU A 176 16.58 -71.88 -7.15
N ARG A 177 15.77 -71.46 -8.13
CA ARG A 177 15.31 -72.35 -9.20
C ARG A 177 16.48 -72.92 -10.00
N LEU A 178 17.45 -72.08 -10.35
CA LEU A 178 18.63 -72.49 -11.12
C LEU A 178 19.53 -73.43 -10.29
N ALA A 179 19.66 -73.22 -8.98
CA ALA A 179 20.34 -74.12 -8.07
C ALA A 179 19.61 -75.47 -7.92
N ALA A 180 18.28 -75.46 -7.79
CA ALA A 180 17.46 -76.66 -7.72
C ALA A 180 17.51 -77.48 -9.03
N GLU A 181 17.51 -76.81 -10.19
CA GLU A 181 17.71 -77.48 -11.48
C GLU A 181 19.10 -78.11 -11.60
N ARG A 182 20.16 -77.41 -11.17
CA ARG A 182 21.51 -77.97 -11.13
C ARG A 182 21.62 -79.18 -10.21
N ALA A 183 21.02 -79.13 -9.02
CA ALA A 183 20.98 -80.25 -8.09
C ALA A 183 20.25 -81.47 -8.68
N LYS A 184 19.09 -81.26 -9.33
CA LYS A 184 18.38 -82.32 -10.05
C LYS A 184 19.20 -82.90 -11.20
N ALA A 185 19.89 -82.06 -11.98
CA ALA A 185 20.76 -82.51 -13.05
C ALA A 185 21.94 -83.34 -12.52
N GLU A 186 22.51 -82.98 -11.38
CA GLU A 186 23.59 -83.75 -10.73
C GLU A 186 23.09 -85.08 -10.14
N GLN A 187 21.89 -85.11 -9.54
CA GLN A 187 21.25 -86.35 -9.11
C GLN A 187 20.99 -87.29 -10.29
N LEU A 188 20.44 -86.78 -11.39
CA LEU A 188 20.25 -87.56 -12.62
C LEU A 188 21.57 -88.08 -13.19
N LYS A 189 22.67 -87.32 -13.07
CA LYS A 189 24.00 -87.83 -13.44
C LYS A 189 24.44 -88.98 -12.53
N LYS A 190 24.32 -88.83 -11.22
CA LYS A 190 24.66 -89.89 -10.25
C LYS A 190 23.79 -91.14 -10.43
N GLU A 191 22.51 -90.97 -10.74
CA GLU A 191 21.60 -92.08 -11.05
C GLU A 191 21.99 -92.76 -12.36
N LYS A 192 22.37 -92.00 -13.40
CA LYS A 192 22.91 -92.58 -14.64
C LYS A 192 24.21 -93.33 -14.40
N GLU A 193 25.15 -92.77 -13.66
CA GLU A 193 26.41 -93.43 -13.28
C GLU A 193 26.15 -94.69 -12.44
N ALA A 194 25.19 -94.65 -11.51
CA ALA A 194 24.80 -95.82 -10.72
C ALA A 194 24.09 -96.88 -11.58
N ALA A 195 23.24 -96.48 -12.53
CA ALA A 195 22.59 -97.38 -13.47
C ALA A 195 23.60 -98.02 -14.42
N GLU A 196 24.59 -97.27 -14.92
CA GLU A 196 25.71 -97.79 -15.70
C GLU A 196 26.57 -98.74 -14.86
N ALA A 197 26.89 -98.41 -13.61
CA ALA A 197 27.62 -99.30 -12.69
C ALA A 197 26.84 -100.59 -12.43
N MET A 198 25.52 -100.52 -12.26
CA MET A 198 24.66 -101.70 -12.13
C MET A 198 24.55 -102.49 -13.43
N ALA A 199 24.53 -101.83 -14.60
CA ALA A 199 24.56 -102.50 -15.90
C ALA A 199 25.90 -103.23 -16.12
N VAL A 200 27.03 -102.62 -15.75
CA VAL A 200 28.35 -103.26 -15.77
C VAL A 200 28.38 -104.44 -14.80
N ALA A 201 27.88 -104.28 -13.57
CA ALA A 201 27.78 -105.36 -12.59
C ALA A 201 26.89 -106.50 -13.07
N ARG A 202 25.72 -106.21 -13.67
CA ARG A 202 24.86 -107.22 -14.30
C ARG A 202 25.56 -107.91 -15.46
N SER A 203 26.29 -107.19 -16.31
CA SER A 203 27.07 -107.83 -17.39
C SER A 203 28.17 -108.74 -16.84
N LYS A 204 28.81 -108.37 -15.71
CA LYS A 204 29.80 -109.20 -15.03
C LYS A 204 29.18 -110.44 -14.38
N ILE A 205 27.97 -110.31 -13.83
CA ILE A 205 27.22 -111.46 -13.29
C ILE A 205 26.78 -112.38 -14.42
N GLN A 206 26.28 -111.85 -15.55
CA GLN A 206 25.96 -112.66 -16.73
C GLN A 206 27.21 -113.33 -17.34
N MET A 207 28.37 -112.65 -17.34
CA MET A 207 29.64 -113.28 -17.72
C MET A 207 30.06 -114.37 -16.72
N ALA A 208 29.86 -114.18 -15.43
CA ALA A 208 30.13 -115.19 -14.41
C ALA A 208 29.17 -116.40 -14.51
N GLU A 209 27.87 -116.16 -14.75
CA GLU A 209 26.89 -117.21 -15.02
C GLU A 209 27.18 -117.96 -16.33
N SER A 210 27.72 -117.27 -17.36
CA SER A 210 28.19 -117.94 -18.59
C SER A 210 29.47 -118.77 -18.37
N LEU A 211 30.27 -118.45 -17.35
CA LEU A 211 31.46 -119.22 -16.95
C LEU A 211 31.10 -120.40 -16.03
N ASP A 212 30.06 -120.30 -15.20
CA ASP A 212 29.53 -121.43 -14.42
C ASP A 212 28.68 -122.38 -15.27
N ALA A 213 27.96 -121.89 -16.28
CA ALA A 213 27.35 -122.74 -17.31
C ALA A 213 28.38 -123.49 -18.16
N GLY A 214 29.64 -123.01 -18.22
CA GLY A 214 30.75 -123.71 -18.87
C GLY A 214 31.41 -124.82 -18.02
N ARG A 215 31.10 -124.93 -16.72
CA ARG A 215 31.67 -125.96 -15.82
C ARG A 215 30.73 -127.13 -15.53
N TYR A 216 29.50 -127.08 -16.01
CA TYR A 216 28.48 -128.10 -15.74
C TYR A 216 27.74 -128.59 -17.00
N ASP A 217 28.40 -128.68 -18.16
CA ASP A 217 27.85 -129.49 -19.26
C ASP A 217 28.90 -129.91 -20.31
N SER A 218 29.67 -130.98 -20.01
CA SER A 218 30.40 -131.76 -21.03
C SER A 218 29.74 -133.10 -21.32
N MET A 219 28.43 -133.22 -21.03
CA MET A 219 27.59 -134.33 -21.47
C MET A 219 26.32 -133.83 -22.17
N ASN A 220 26.46 -133.04 -23.24
CA ASN A 220 25.56 -133.28 -24.38
C ASN A 220 26.03 -132.70 -25.71
N MET A 221 26.29 -133.62 -26.63
CA MET A 221 26.35 -133.37 -28.06
C MET A 221 24.96 -133.05 -28.61
N ASN A 222 24.94 -132.33 -29.73
CA ASN A 222 23.84 -132.19 -30.70
C ASN A 222 22.67 -131.27 -30.32
N SER A 223 22.66 -130.04 -30.86
CA SER A 223 21.70 -129.65 -31.91
C SER A 223 21.79 -128.15 -32.30
N ALA A 224 21.64 -127.90 -33.60
CA ALA A 224 21.25 -126.63 -34.26
C ALA A 224 22.22 -125.44 -34.11
N ARG A 225 23.08 -125.10 -35.08
CA ARG A 225 22.84 -124.79 -36.51
C ARG A 225 21.77 -123.70 -36.68
N THR A 226 22.08 -122.69 -37.51
CA THR A 226 21.23 -121.58 -38.02
C THR A 226 21.01 -120.42 -37.02
N TYR A 227 21.42 -119.16 -37.22
CA TYR A 227 21.45 -118.32 -38.41
C TYR A 227 22.55 -117.23 -38.34
N LEU A 228 23.35 -117.19 -39.41
CA LEU A 228 24.02 -116.01 -39.95
C LEU A 228 23.08 -115.40 -41.01
N LYS A 229 23.01 -114.07 -41.08
CA LYS A 229 22.47 -113.18 -42.14
C LYS A 229 21.20 -112.38 -41.81
N GLN A 230 21.25 -111.11 -42.27
CA GLN A 230 20.23 -110.06 -42.36
C GLN A 230 20.15 -109.15 -41.11
N ALA A 231 20.34 -107.83 -41.17
CA ALA A 231 20.69 -106.86 -42.21
C ALA A 231 21.19 -105.59 -41.51
#